data_AF-A0A937PZ53-F1
#
_entry.id   AF-A0A937PZ53-F1
#
_cell.length_a   1.000
_cell.length_b   1.000
_cell.length_c   1.000
_cell.angle_alpha   90.00
_cell.angle_beta   90.00
_cell.angle_gamma   90.00
#
_symmetry.space_group_name_H-M   'P 1'
#
loop_
_entity.id
_entity.type
_entity.pdbx_description
1 polymer ?
#
loop_
_entity_poly.entity_id
_entity_poly.type
_entity_poly.pdbx_seq_one_letter_code
_entity_poly.pdbx_strand_id
1 'polypeptide(L)'
;MKVTNVRGVALSVLIVGGLLLVFAASCSFEERQAEQEPVERQIEEETFVANPFCYACHADFQGETLEARHAKAGIGCERCHGESERHRSDEANITPPELMYPRTRVNPTCMMCHPRDTIKQVDSHDVILAGAETIFDEKDPNGPEKVCTDCHAPEHKMGVRTVRWNKATGEILQD
;
A
#
# COMPACT_ATOMS: atom_id res chain seq x y z
N MET A 1 4.67 8.62 -92.05
CA MET A 1 4.23 9.41 -90.86
C MET A 1 3.49 8.49 -89.89
N LYS A 2 3.62 8.75 -88.57
CA LYS A 2 3.22 7.95 -87.38
C LYS A 2 4.29 6.98 -86.82
N VAL A 3 5.41 7.53 -86.35
CA VAL A 3 6.35 6.85 -85.41
C VAL A 3 6.46 7.66 -84.11
N THR A 4 5.32 8.13 -83.59
CA THR A 4 5.26 8.92 -82.34
C THR A 4 4.45 8.26 -81.22
N ASN A 5 3.65 7.24 -81.52
CA ASN A 5 2.79 6.58 -80.51
C ASN A 5 3.44 5.45 -79.71
N VAL A 6 4.58 4.89 -80.14
CA VAL A 6 5.21 3.76 -79.43
C VAL A 6 6.05 4.22 -78.22
N ARG A 7 6.67 5.40 -78.31
CA ARG A 7 7.48 5.97 -77.22
C ARG A 7 6.64 6.51 -76.05
N GLY A 8 5.45 7.06 -76.33
CA GLY A 8 4.53 7.53 -75.30
C GLY A 8 3.96 6.38 -74.46
N VAL A 9 3.59 5.27 -75.08
CA VAL A 9 3.06 4.09 -74.38
C VAL A 9 4.13 3.43 -73.52
N ALA A 10 5.39 3.36 -73.97
CA ALA A 10 6.49 2.78 -73.20
C ALA A 10 6.84 3.59 -71.93
N LEU A 11 6.83 4.93 -71.99
CA LEU A 11 7.04 5.78 -70.81
C LEU A 11 5.88 5.70 -69.81
N SER A 12 4.64 5.65 -70.30
CA SER A 12 3.46 5.54 -69.43
C SER A 12 3.40 4.20 -68.70
N VAL A 13 3.80 3.09 -69.34
CA VAL A 13 3.85 1.76 -68.71
C VAL A 13 4.94 1.68 -67.64
N LEU A 14 6.09 2.34 -67.83
CA LEU A 14 7.16 2.40 -66.83
C LEU A 14 6.77 3.26 -65.61
N ILE A 15 6.05 4.37 -65.81
CA ILE A 15 5.60 5.24 -64.71
C ILE A 15 4.49 4.55 -63.90
N VAL A 16 3.51 3.91 -64.56
CA VAL A 16 2.44 3.17 -63.87
C VAL A 16 2.98 1.91 -63.18
N GLY A 17 3.92 1.19 -63.81
CA GLY A 17 4.60 0.04 -63.19
C GLY A 17 5.46 0.43 -61.99
N GLY A 18 6.18 1.56 -62.07
CA GLY A 18 6.95 2.11 -60.95
C GLY A 18 6.08 2.57 -59.79
N LEU A 19 4.96 3.26 -60.07
CA LEU A 19 3.97 3.67 -59.06
C LEU A 19 3.29 2.48 -58.38
N LEU A 20 3.00 1.40 -59.10
CA LEU A 20 2.46 0.16 -58.53
C LEU A 20 3.46 -0.57 -57.62
N LEU A 21 4.76 -0.55 -57.95
CA LEU A 21 5.80 -1.13 -57.10
C LEU A 21 6.03 -0.33 -55.82
N VAL A 22 5.94 1.01 -55.88
CA VAL A 22 6.01 1.86 -54.68
C VAL A 22 4.78 1.66 -53.78
N PHE A 23 3.58 1.52 -54.34
CA PHE A 23 2.37 1.21 -53.56
C PHE A 23 2.44 -0.17 -52.88
N ALA A 24 2.95 -1.20 -53.56
CA ALA A 24 3.12 -2.53 -52.98
C ALA A 24 4.16 -2.57 -51.85
N ALA A 25 5.22 -1.76 -51.95
CA ALA A 25 6.22 -1.61 -50.89
C ALA A 25 5.64 -0.89 -49.65
N SER A 26 4.77 0.10 -49.84
CA SER A 26 4.08 0.78 -48.72
C SER A 26 3.10 -0.13 -47.98
N CYS A 27 2.37 -1.00 -48.68
CA CYS A 27 1.46 -1.95 -48.02
C CYS A 27 2.19 -3.02 -47.20
N SER A 28 3.46 -3.34 -47.51
CA SER A 28 4.25 -4.31 -46.74
C SER A 28 5.01 -3.70 -45.56
N PHE A 29 5.07 -2.37 -45.47
CA PHE A 29 5.76 -1.66 -44.37
C PHE A 29 4.84 -1.46 -43.16
N GLU A 30 3.55 -1.26 -43.38
CA GLU A 30 2.56 -1.07 -42.31
C GLU A 30 2.37 -2.35 -41.46
N GLU A 31 2.54 -3.53 -42.05
CA GLU A 31 2.33 -4.81 -41.36
C GLU A 31 3.49 -5.21 -40.43
N ARG A 32 4.64 -4.51 -40.48
CA ARG A 32 5.81 -4.78 -39.61
C ARG A 32 5.88 -3.95 -38.34
N GLN A 33 4.98 -3.00 -38.12
CA GLN A 33 4.93 -2.23 -36.87
C GLN A 33 3.85 -2.72 -35.87
N ALA A 34 3.22 -3.87 -36.15
CA ALA A 34 2.26 -4.50 -35.25
C ALA A 34 2.87 -5.57 -34.34
N GLU A 35 4.19 -5.73 -34.28
CA GLU A 35 4.83 -6.36 -33.12
C GLU A 35 4.97 -5.30 -32.04
N GLN A 36 3.91 -5.15 -31.25
CA GLN A 36 3.99 -4.49 -29.97
C GLN A 36 5.14 -5.14 -29.21
N GLU A 37 6.21 -4.40 -28.94
CA GLU A 37 7.12 -4.77 -27.86
C GLU A 37 6.24 -5.10 -26.65
N PRO A 38 6.49 -6.21 -25.94
CA PRO A 38 5.73 -6.49 -24.75
C PRO A 38 6.01 -5.34 -23.81
N VAL A 39 5.04 -4.43 -23.68
CA VAL A 39 4.95 -3.55 -22.53
C VAL A 39 4.78 -4.53 -21.40
N GLU A 40 5.90 -4.85 -20.76
CA GLU A 40 5.98 -5.46 -19.45
C GLU A 40 5.17 -4.53 -18.55
N ARG A 41 3.86 -4.77 -18.51
CA ARG A 41 2.99 -4.20 -17.51
C ARG A 41 3.59 -4.74 -16.25
N GLN A 42 4.36 -3.89 -15.56
CA GLN A 42 4.72 -4.13 -14.19
C GLN A 42 3.38 -4.29 -13.49
N ILE A 43 3.00 -5.55 -13.27
CA ILE A 43 2.01 -5.89 -12.29
C ILE A 43 2.75 -5.51 -11.02
N GLU A 44 2.61 -4.24 -10.62
CA GLU A 44 2.72 -3.91 -9.21
C GLU A 44 1.74 -4.88 -8.57
N GLU A 45 2.30 -5.91 -7.94
CA GLU A 45 1.53 -6.85 -7.15
C GLU A 45 0.92 -5.99 -6.05
N GLU A 46 -0.27 -5.44 -6.31
CA GLU A 46 -1.04 -4.69 -5.32
C GLU A 46 -1.34 -5.70 -4.21
N THR A 47 -0.49 -5.68 -3.19
CA THR A 47 -0.73 -6.43 -1.97
C THR A 47 -2.02 -5.87 -1.39
N PHE A 48 -3.10 -6.65 -1.51
CA PHE A 48 -4.39 -6.25 -0.97
C PHE A 48 -4.27 -6.09 0.55
N VAL A 49 -4.60 -4.90 1.04
CA VAL A 49 -4.75 -4.57 2.46
C VAL A 49 -6.21 -4.19 2.71
N ALA A 50 -6.82 -4.72 3.78
CA ALA A 50 -8.26 -4.54 4.02
C ALA A 50 -8.63 -3.16 4.60
N ASN A 51 -7.66 -2.23 4.66
CA ASN A 51 -7.80 -0.85 5.14
C ASN A 51 -9.05 -0.09 4.65
N PRO A 52 -9.54 -0.25 3.39
CA PRO A 52 -10.72 0.46 2.93
C PRO A 52 -11.96 0.31 3.82
N PHE A 53 -12.14 -0.84 4.49
CA PHE A 53 -13.26 -1.02 5.43
C PHE A 53 -13.12 -0.17 6.68
N CYS A 54 -11.89 0.03 7.16
CA CYS A 54 -11.59 0.83 8.34
C CYS A 54 -11.73 2.33 8.05
N TYR A 55 -11.35 2.76 6.84
CA TYR A 55 -11.42 4.17 6.43
C TYR A 55 -12.83 4.73 6.31
N ALA A 56 -13.85 3.88 6.21
CA ALA A 56 -15.24 4.33 6.22
C ALA A 56 -15.57 5.21 7.45
N CYS A 57 -14.97 4.90 8.61
CA CYS A 57 -15.14 5.67 9.84
C CYS A 57 -13.84 6.33 10.34
N HIS A 58 -12.68 5.81 9.95
CA HIS A 58 -11.36 6.27 10.40
C HIS A 58 -10.52 6.87 9.26
N ALA A 59 -11.11 7.75 8.47
CA ALA A 59 -10.46 8.37 7.30
C ALA A 59 -9.16 9.13 7.65
N ASP A 60 -9.03 9.66 8.87
CA ASP A 60 -7.84 10.40 9.32
C ASP A 60 -6.56 9.55 9.33
N PHE A 61 -6.66 8.21 9.30
CA PHE A 61 -5.49 7.33 9.21
C PHE A 61 -5.06 7.03 7.77
N GLN A 62 -5.85 7.40 6.76
CA GLN A 62 -5.49 7.14 5.38
C GLN A 62 -4.28 8.00 4.98
N GLY A 63 -3.15 7.36 4.69
CA GLY A 63 -1.90 8.04 4.37
C GLY A 63 -1.12 8.52 5.60
N GLU A 64 -1.57 8.20 6.82
CA GLU A 64 -0.81 8.46 8.03
C GLU A 64 0.54 7.73 7.99
N THR A 65 1.56 8.27 8.66
CA THR A 65 2.94 7.80 8.48
C THR A 65 3.13 6.31 8.83
N LEU A 66 2.51 5.82 9.90
CA LEU A 66 2.58 4.40 10.26
C LEU A 66 1.84 3.57 9.23
N GLU A 67 0.60 3.93 8.90
CA GLU A 67 -0.23 3.24 7.91
C GLU A 67 0.48 3.14 6.55
N ALA A 68 0.89 4.26 5.97
CA ALA A 68 1.47 4.32 4.63
C ALA A 68 2.78 3.52 4.52
N ARG A 69 3.56 3.43 5.60
CA ARG A 69 4.79 2.63 5.64
C ARG A 69 4.48 1.14 5.76
N HIS A 70 3.48 0.77 6.54
CA HIS A 70 3.09 -0.62 6.74
C HIS A 70 2.33 -1.17 5.53
N ALA A 71 1.50 -0.36 4.88
CA ALA A 71 0.80 -0.71 3.65
C ALA A 71 1.79 -1.11 2.53
N LYS A 72 2.94 -0.43 2.40
CA LYS A 72 4.02 -0.81 1.46
C LYS A 72 4.64 -2.18 1.74
N ALA A 73 4.49 -2.70 2.96
CA ALA A 73 4.92 -4.04 3.35
C ALA A 73 3.75 -5.05 3.32
N GLY A 74 2.59 -4.69 2.74
CA GLY A 74 1.39 -5.54 2.72
C GLY A 74 0.72 -5.69 4.09
N ILE A 75 0.94 -4.74 5.01
CA ILE A 75 0.39 -4.79 6.37
C ILE A 75 -0.75 -3.79 6.50
N GLY A 76 -1.98 -4.31 6.57
CA GLY A 76 -3.19 -3.54 6.81
C GLY A 76 -3.53 -3.33 8.30
N CYS A 77 -4.55 -2.51 8.56
CA CYS A 77 -5.11 -2.21 9.88
C CYS A 77 -5.46 -3.49 10.64
N GLU A 78 -6.11 -4.44 9.96
CA GLU A 78 -6.57 -5.72 10.45
C GLU A 78 -5.43 -6.60 10.99
N ARG A 79 -4.22 -6.43 10.46
CA ARG A 79 -3.05 -7.20 10.90
C ARG A 79 -2.68 -6.89 12.35
N CYS A 80 -2.96 -5.67 12.82
CA CYS A 80 -2.67 -5.21 14.17
C CYS A 80 -3.93 -5.04 15.03
N HIS A 81 -5.02 -4.54 14.46
CA HIS A 81 -6.27 -4.26 15.18
C HIS A 81 -7.31 -5.38 15.09
N GLY A 82 -7.02 -6.43 14.31
CA GLY A 82 -7.95 -7.51 13.97
C GLY A 82 -8.96 -7.07 12.90
N GLU A 83 -9.60 -8.04 12.25
CA GLU A 83 -10.64 -7.81 11.23
C GLU A 83 -11.78 -6.91 11.73
N SER A 84 -12.02 -6.92 13.05
CA SER A 84 -12.95 -6.01 13.74
C SER A 84 -14.34 -6.00 13.13
N GLU A 85 -14.82 -7.16 12.66
CA GLU A 85 -16.08 -7.27 11.92
C GLU A 85 -17.28 -6.77 12.74
N ARG A 86 -17.37 -7.16 14.02
CA ARG A 86 -18.43 -6.71 14.91
C ARG A 86 -18.39 -5.18 15.15
N HIS A 87 -17.19 -4.61 15.21
CA HIS A 87 -17.00 -3.18 15.40
C HIS A 87 -17.41 -2.38 14.15
N ARG A 88 -16.94 -2.78 12.95
CA ARG A 88 -17.30 -2.10 11.69
C ARG A 88 -18.77 -2.26 11.30
N SER A 89 -19.46 -3.26 11.87
CA SER A 89 -20.89 -3.47 11.66
C SER A 89 -21.77 -2.81 12.72
N ASP A 90 -21.18 -2.10 13.69
CA ASP A 90 -21.91 -1.42 14.77
C ASP A 90 -21.94 0.10 14.55
N GLU A 91 -23.02 0.58 13.93
CA GLU A 91 -23.25 2.00 13.69
C GLU A 91 -23.42 2.82 14.99
N ALA A 92 -23.71 2.18 16.12
CA ALA A 92 -23.80 2.85 17.42
C ALA A 92 -22.43 3.07 18.07
N ASN A 93 -21.34 2.50 17.51
CA ASN A 93 -19.97 2.64 17.99
C ASN A 93 -19.75 2.23 19.46
N ILE A 94 -20.53 1.26 19.98
CA ILE A 94 -20.41 0.76 21.36
C ILE A 94 -19.54 -0.49 21.44
N THR A 95 -19.44 -1.23 20.34
CA THR A 95 -18.61 -2.42 20.20
C THR A 95 -17.15 -2.00 20.02
N PRO A 96 -16.22 -2.43 20.88
CA PRO A 96 -14.80 -2.12 20.70
C PRO A 96 -14.20 -2.86 19.49
N PRO A 97 -13.14 -2.33 18.88
CA PRO A 97 -12.29 -3.09 17.96
C PRO A 97 -11.79 -4.39 18.61
N GLU A 98 -11.48 -5.40 17.80
CA GLU A 98 -11.02 -6.71 18.28
C GLU A 98 -9.75 -6.58 19.13
N LEU A 99 -8.82 -5.71 18.71
CA LEU A 99 -7.59 -5.42 19.42
C LEU A 99 -7.38 -3.91 19.60
N MET A 100 -7.21 -3.51 20.86
CA MET A 100 -6.75 -2.19 21.27
C MET A 100 -5.45 -2.31 22.06
N TYR A 101 -4.59 -1.29 21.97
CA TYR A 101 -3.27 -1.32 22.60
C TYR A 101 -3.20 -0.38 23.82
N PRO A 102 -3.27 -0.91 25.07
CA PRO A 102 -2.75 -0.18 26.22
C PRO A 102 -1.23 0.03 26.02
N ARG A 103 -0.67 1.06 26.68
CA ARG A 103 0.74 1.47 26.46
C ARG A 103 1.72 0.31 26.64
N THR A 104 1.50 -0.53 27.65
CA THR A 104 2.30 -1.75 27.93
C THR A 104 2.36 -2.74 26.78
N ARG A 105 1.38 -2.76 25.88
CA ARG A 105 1.34 -3.69 24.74
C ARG A 105 1.94 -3.12 23.44
N VAL A 106 2.20 -1.81 23.35
CA VAL A 106 2.65 -1.19 22.09
C VAL A 106 4.02 -1.74 21.64
N ASN A 107 5.04 -1.64 22.49
CA ASN A 107 6.40 -2.09 22.17
C ASN A 107 6.48 -3.59 21.80
N PRO A 108 5.94 -4.53 22.61
CA PRO A 108 6.01 -5.94 22.25
C PRO A 108 5.27 -6.26 20.95
N THR A 109 4.18 -5.56 20.64
CA THR A 109 3.48 -5.70 19.35
C THR A 109 4.35 -5.26 18.18
N CYS A 110 5.02 -4.11 18.26
CA CYS A 110 5.97 -3.68 17.23
C CYS A 110 7.09 -4.71 17.04
N MET A 111 7.57 -5.30 18.13
CA MET A 111 8.66 -6.29 18.12
C MET A 111 8.26 -7.66 17.55
N MET A 112 6.98 -7.91 17.24
CA MET A 112 6.59 -9.12 16.51
C MET A 112 7.14 -9.13 15.07
N CYS A 113 7.31 -7.95 14.47
CA CYS A 113 7.86 -7.78 13.12
C CYS A 113 9.19 -7.00 13.10
N HIS A 114 9.51 -6.26 14.18
CA HIS A 114 10.77 -5.54 14.35
C HIS A 114 11.60 -6.13 15.52
N PRO A 115 12.26 -7.28 15.32
CA PRO A 115 13.00 -7.96 16.39
C PRO A 115 14.08 -7.08 17.04
N ARG A 116 14.28 -7.22 18.34
CA ARG A 116 15.22 -6.41 19.13
C ARG A 116 16.63 -6.37 18.53
N ASP A 117 17.12 -7.50 18.05
CA ASP A 117 18.45 -7.62 17.44
C ASP A 117 18.62 -6.83 16.14
N THR A 118 17.51 -6.50 15.47
CA THR A 118 17.48 -5.68 14.25
C THR A 118 17.31 -4.18 14.50
N ILE A 119 17.02 -3.78 15.73
CA ILE A 119 16.76 -2.37 16.10
C ILE A 119 17.66 -1.83 17.22
N LYS A 120 18.41 -2.69 17.92
CA LYS A 120 19.30 -2.33 19.05
C LYS A 120 20.49 -1.44 18.69
N GLN A 121 20.80 -1.29 17.41
CA GLN A 121 21.90 -0.47 16.91
C GLN A 121 21.56 1.03 16.84
N VAL A 122 20.31 1.40 17.13
CA VAL A 122 19.87 2.80 17.16
C VAL A 122 19.89 3.26 18.61
N ASP A 123 20.82 4.15 18.96
CA ASP A 123 21.04 4.60 20.35
C ASP A 123 19.77 5.11 21.04
N SER A 124 18.87 5.78 20.30
CA SER A 124 17.60 6.26 20.87
C SER A 124 16.63 5.15 21.27
N HIS A 125 16.87 3.90 20.86
CA HIS A 125 16.07 2.75 21.28
C HIS A 125 16.51 2.19 22.63
N ASP A 126 17.68 2.55 23.18
CA ASP A 126 18.18 1.99 24.43
C ASP A 126 17.16 2.09 25.56
N VAL A 127 16.47 3.23 25.69
CA VAL A 127 15.44 3.45 26.73
C VAL A 127 14.23 2.52 26.55
N ILE A 128 13.81 2.29 25.30
CA ILE A 128 12.64 1.46 24.96
C ILE A 128 12.99 -0.03 25.08
N LEU A 129 14.24 -0.39 24.76
CA LEU A 129 14.75 -1.76 24.82
C LEU A 129 15.14 -2.17 26.25
N ALA A 130 15.61 -1.23 27.07
CA ALA A 130 15.84 -1.42 28.50
C ALA A 130 14.53 -1.66 29.26
N GLY A 131 13.43 -1.04 28.81
CA GLY A 131 12.10 -1.13 29.42
C GLY A 131 11.15 -2.16 28.79
N ALA A 132 11.65 -3.06 27.94
CA ALA A 132 10.82 -4.12 27.39
C ALA A 132 10.71 -5.27 28.41
N GLU A 133 9.93 -5.03 29.47
CA GLU A 133 9.61 -5.98 30.55
C GLU A 133 9.50 -7.40 30.00
N THR A 134 10.34 -8.27 30.51
CA THR A 134 10.23 -9.70 30.33
C THR A 134 9.11 -10.24 31.21
N ILE A 135 8.68 -11.48 30.98
CA ILE A 135 7.68 -12.13 31.85
C ILE A 135 8.14 -12.25 33.33
N PHE A 136 9.42 -11.97 33.61
CA PHE A 136 10.04 -12.07 34.93
C PHE A 136 10.12 -10.74 35.67
N ASP A 137 9.83 -9.62 34.99
CA ASP A 137 9.85 -8.30 35.60
C ASP A 137 8.51 -7.97 36.27
N GLU A 138 8.55 -7.23 37.38
CA GLU A 138 7.33 -6.69 37.99
C GLU A 138 6.69 -5.68 37.04
N LYS A 139 5.48 -5.97 36.58
CA LYS A 139 4.75 -5.09 35.64
C LYS A 139 4.48 -3.73 36.28
N ASP A 140 4.99 -2.66 35.67
CA ASP A 140 4.52 -1.31 35.96
C ASP A 140 3.06 -1.19 35.49
N PRO A 141 2.09 -0.93 36.39
CA PRO A 141 0.69 -0.75 36.00
C PRO A 141 0.48 0.46 35.08
N ASN A 142 1.41 1.42 35.05
CA ASN A 142 1.39 2.60 34.19
C ASN A 142 2.05 2.35 32.82
N GLY A 143 2.84 1.29 32.71
CA GLY A 143 3.60 0.92 31.53
C GLY A 143 4.82 1.80 31.24
N PRO A 144 5.53 1.54 30.13
CA PRO A 144 6.78 2.21 29.83
C PRO A 144 6.58 3.72 29.60
N GLU A 145 7.54 4.51 30.07
CA GLU A 145 7.55 5.97 29.90
C GLU A 145 7.46 6.37 28.42
N LYS A 146 8.16 5.64 27.55
CA LYS A 146 8.16 5.82 26.09
C LYS A 146 7.78 4.53 25.37
N VAL A 147 6.98 4.68 24.32
CA VAL A 147 6.65 3.59 23.39
C VAL A 147 7.00 3.96 21.96
N CYS A 148 7.15 2.97 21.08
CA CYS A 148 7.53 3.17 19.67
C CYS A 148 6.69 4.24 18.97
N THR A 149 5.38 4.27 19.21
CA THR A 149 4.46 5.22 18.58
C THR A 149 4.66 6.66 19.07
N ASP A 150 5.31 6.90 20.20
CA ASP A 150 5.58 8.26 20.68
C ASP A 150 6.55 9.01 19.72
N CYS A 151 7.34 8.29 18.91
CA CYS A 151 8.23 8.87 17.89
C CYS A 151 7.91 8.43 16.46
N HIS A 152 7.57 7.15 16.24
CA HIS A 152 7.36 6.61 14.89
C HIS A 152 5.94 6.83 14.35
N ALA A 153 4.98 7.12 15.22
CA ALA A 153 3.57 7.22 14.86
C ALA A 153 2.79 8.14 15.83
N PRO A 154 3.27 9.38 16.05
CA PRO A 154 2.68 10.26 17.08
C PRO A 154 1.21 10.58 16.83
N GLU A 155 0.78 10.52 15.56
CA GLU A 155 -0.58 10.78 15.10
C GLU A 155 -1.42 9.51 14.90
N HIS A 156 -0.84 8.31 15.07
CA HIS A 156 -1.58 7.04 14.96
C HIS A 156 -2.40 6.73 16.23
N LYS A 157 -3.28 7.68 16.58
CA LYS A 157 -4.17 7.61 17.74
C LYS A 157 -5.42 8.41 17.47
N MET A 158 -6.57 7.94 17.99
CA MET A 158 -7.80 8.72 17.98
C MET A 158 -7.65 9.97 18.86
N GLY A 159 -7.71 11.15 18.24
CA GLY A 159 -7.61 12.44 18.94
C GLY A 159 -8.87 12.79 19.75
N VAL A 160 -10.03 12.33 19.30
CA VAL A 160 -11.33 12.48 19.99
C VAL A 160 -11.98 11.10 20.10
N ARG A 161 -12.60 10.84 21.26
CA ARG A 161 -13.34 9.60 21.54
C ARG A 161 -14.66 9.96 22.20
N THR A 162 -15.76 9.57 21.58
CA THR A 162 -17.10 9.62 22.17
C THR A 162 -17.26 8.50 23.18
N VAL A 163 -16.89 7.27 22.80
CA VAL A 163 -16.84 6.10 23.68
C VAL A 163 -15.40 5.83 24.10
N ARG A 164 -15.18 5.61 25.39
CA ARG A 164 -13.89 5.19 25.95
C ARG A 164 -13.99 3.76 26.43
N TRP A 165 -13.10 2.91 25.95
CA TRP A 165 -12.95 1.55 26.43
C TRP A 165 -11.68 1.35 27.24
N ASN A 166 -11.72 0.39 28.14
CA ASN A 166 -10.53 -0.24 28.66
C ASN A 166 -9.82 -0.94 27.50
N LYS A 167 -8.66 -0.43 27.09
CA LYS A 167 -7.92 -0.96 25.94
C LYS A 167 -7.44 -2.41 26.13
N ALA A 168 -7.36 -2.90 27.36
CA ALA A 168 -6.97 -4.27 27.65
C ALA A 168 -8.15 -5.25 27.53
N THR A 169 -9.34 -4.86 28.02
CA THR A 169 -10.49 -5.76 28.17
C THR A 169 -11.63 -5.51 27.18
N GLY A 170 -11.71 -4.32 26.59
CA GLY A 170 -12.82 -3.89 25.74
C GLY A 170 -14.04 -3.36 26.51
N GLU A 171 -14.01 -3.35 27.84
CA GLU A 171 -15.12 -2.84 28.65
C GLU A 171 -15.30 -1.33 28.46
N ILE A 172 -16.54 -0.86 28.40
CA ILE A 172 -16.86 0.57 28.33
C ILE A 172 -16.53 1.23 29.67
N LEU A 173 -15.76 2.32 29.60
CA LEU A 173 -15.44 3.20 30.72
C LEU A 173 -16.30 4.47 30.70
N GLN A 174 -16.70 4.92 29.50
CA GLN A 174 -17.51 6.10 29.26
C GLN A 174 -18.18 6.00 27.89
N ASP A 175 -19.45 6.37 27.77
CA ASP A 175 -20.25 6.45 26.55
C ASP A 175 -20.93 7.83 26.37
#